data_AF-A0A6A6IQX5-F1
#
_entry.id   AF-A0A6A6IQX5-F1
#
_cell.length_a   1.000
_cell.length_b   1.000
_cell.length_c   1.000
_cell.angle_alpha   90.00
_cell.angle_beta   90.00
_cell.angle_gamma   90.00
#
_symmetry.space_group_name_H-M   'P 1'
#
loop_
_entity.id
_entity.type
_entity.pdbx_description
1 polymer ?
#
loop_
_entity_poly.entity_id
_entity_poly.type
_entity_poly.pdbx_seq_one_letter_code
_entity_poly.pdbx_strand_id
1 'polypeptide(L)'
;MPYPADSGFYVFPYFKKGSICAGAVTGILALAGKCPPGTFLKLAAYTNSFSLTVSVAQWYAFRDVRKANFTRAAVEPKPAKLWENSDGWTVDDAALQMCAIGILAALRKKTFPGVTGWKRYFGIASTMSAVRFSGALWAFHTSTHPRFANSRQQVLLRDQELRSLAHDEKFTASLSPLGKWYLSHFAHDEQQPSAQQPTVQPCMATFPLPFNNTPVEGPDLKDGMRVYQQSPDVTGTVALQEHMDHLDKLSTELAIELDYVWQHLAKKEHSLYQMSATDETEDIARRELQLLNSIAQTLWLQRAWFEFYLADARKSYGQLMQRRSGHHEPWTPAQRDEYGVD
;
A
#
# COMPACT_ATOMS: atom_id res chain seq x y z
N MET A 1 10.30 -1.78 -8.57
CA MET A 1 9.61 -3.03 -8.18
C MET A 1 8.11 -2.77 -8.19
N PRO A 2 7.36 -3.34 -9.15
CA PRO A 2 5.91 -3.27 -9.13
C PRO A 2 5.38 -4.16 -7.99
N TYR A 3 4.53 -3.59 -7.13
CA TYR A 3 3.77 -4.36 -6.15
C TYR A 3 2.50 -4.87 -6.86
N PRO A 4 2.15 -6.16 -6.81
CA PRO A 4 0.93 -6.65 -7.43
C PRO A 4 -0.32 -6.16 -6.69
N ALA A 5 -1.44 -6.18 -7.41
CA ALA A 5 -2.73 -5.58 -7.11
C ALA A 5 -3.28 -5.84 -5.69
N ASP A 6 -3.90 -4.80 -5.11
CA ASP A 6 -4.77 -4.78 -3.93
C ASP A 6 -4.28 -5.59 -2.72
N SER A 7 -3.47 -4.94 -1.88
CA SER A 7 -2.94 -5.50 -0.62
C SER A 7 -3.97 -5.93 0.44
N GLY A 8 -5.27 -5.71 0.19
CA GLY A 8 -6.34 -5.88 1.16
C GLY A 8 -6.81 -7.33 1.40
N PHE A 9 -6.43 -8.30 0.55
CA PHE A 9 -7.02 -9.66 0.58
C PHE A 9 -6.01 -10.81 0.44
N TYR A 10 -4.81 -10.67 0.99
CA TYR A 10 -3.92 -11.82 1.06
C TYR A 10 -4.49 -12.89 2.00
N VAL A 11 -4.40 -14.16 1.61
CA VAL A 11 -4.73 -15.33 2.46
C VAL A 11 -3.75 -15.45 3.65
N PHE A 12 -2.56 -14.87 3.51
CA PHE A 12 -1.45 -14.98 4.45
C PHE A 12 -1.65 -14.38 5.87
N PRO A 13 -2.35 -13.25 6.09
CA PRO A 13 -2.73 -12.80 7.44
C PRO A 13 -3.49 -13.86 8.25
N TYR A 14 -4.23 -14.76 7.60
CA TYR A 14 -4.97 -15.82 8.29
C TYR A 14 -4.07 -16.99 8.69
N PHE A 15 -3.08 -17.36 7.87
CA PHE A 15 -2.03 -18.30 8.30
C PHE A 15 -1.22 -17.76 9.46
N LYS A 16 -0.97 -16.44 9.50
CA LYS A 16 -0.33 -15.82 10.66
C LYS A 16 -1.16 -16.00 11.93
N LYS A 17 -2.47 -15.68 11.89
CA LYS A 17 -3.37 -15.87 13.05
C LYS A 17 -3.43 -17.33 13.50
N GLY A 18 -3.61 -18.27 12.56
CA GLY A 18 -3.64 -19.70 12.88
C GLY A 18 -2.33 -20.21 13.49
N SER A 19 -1.18 -19.84 12.93
CA SER A 19 0.13 -20.18 13.49
C SER A 19 0.40 -19.54 14.86
N ILE A 20 -0.08 -18.32 15.11
CA ILE A 20 0.00 -17.69 16.46
C ILE A 20 -0.84 -18.48 17.46
N CYS A 21 -2.09 -18.81 17.12
CA CYS A 21 -2.95 -19.63 17.97
C CYS A 21 -2.33 -21.01 18.25
N ALA A 22 -1.78 -21.66 17.22
CA ALA A 22 -1.06 -22.92 17.36
C ALA A 22 0.16 -22.79 18.28
N GLY A 23 0.92 -21.70 18.16
CA GLY A 23 2.05 -21.38 19.03
C GLY A 23 1.63 -21.20 20.49
N ALA A 24 0.59 -20.41 20.74
CA ALA A 24 0.05 -20.16 22.07
C ALA A 24 -0.43 -21.46 22.76
N VAL A 25 -1.23 -22.26 22.06
CA VAL A 25 -1.73 -23.55 22.59
C VAL A 25 -0.56 -24.53 22.82
N THR A 26 0.41 -24.58 21.92
CA THR A 26 1.61 -25.40 22.11
C THR A 26 2.41 -24.95 23.34
N GLY A 27 2.57 -23.64 23.55
CA GLY A 27 3.24 -23.08 24.73
C GLY A 27 2.55 -23.47 26.03
N ILE A 28 1.22 -23.38 26.09
CA ILE A 28 0.42 -23.83 27.25
C ILE A 28 0.62 -25.33 27.51
N LEU A 29 0.57 -26.16 26.46
CA LEU A 29 0.80 -27.60 26.58
C LEU A 29 2.24 -27.95 27.01
N ALA A 30 3.22 -27.14 26.59
CA ALA A 30 4.61 -27.28 26.99
C ALA A 30 4.81 -26.97 28.48
N LEU A 31 4.18 -25.90 28.99
CA LEU A 31 4.17 -25.57 30.42
C LEU A 31 3.53 -26.68 31.26
N ALA A 32 2.55 -27.40 30.72
CA ALA A 32 1.92 -28.56 31.36
C ALA A 32 2.73 -29.87 31.24
N GLY A 33 3.93 -29.85 30.61
CA GLY A 33 4.76 -31.04 30.39
C GLY A 33 4.18 -32.04 29.35
N LYS A 34 3.19 -31.63 28.56
CA LYS A 34 2.42 -32.49 27.64
C LYS A 34 2.69 -32.23 26.16
N CYS A 35 3.84 -31.66 25.81
CA CYS A 35 4.13 -31.25 24.43
C CYS A 35 5.18 -32.16 23.77
N PRO A 36 4.78 -33.25 23.09
CA PRO A 36 5.71 -33.99 22.25
C PRO A 36 6.22 -33.12 21.09
N PRO A 37 7.41 -33.42 20.53
CA PRO A 37 7.90 -32.72 19.36
C PRO A 37 6.88 -32.83 18.22
N GLY A 38 6.69 -31.73 17.48
CA GLY A 38 5.74 -31.66 16.38
C GLY A 38 4.28 -31.33 16.75
N THR A 39 3.94 -31.23 18.04
CA THR A 39 2.60 -30.75 18.48
C THR A 39 2.20 -29.44 17.81
N PHE A 40 3.15 -28.50 17.71
CA PHE A 40 2.96 -27.25 16.99
C PHE A 40 2.51 -27.45 15.54
N LEU A 41 3.20 -28.28 14.76
CA LEU A 41 2.86 -28.48 13.34
C LEU A 41 1.49 -29.14 13.18
N LYS A 42 1.11 -30.04 14.10
CA LYS A 42 -0.23 -30.63 14.12
C LYS A 42 -1.29 -29.56 14.37
N LEU A 43 -1.11 -28.71 15.37
CA LEU A 43 -2.04 -27.61 15.69
C LEU A 43 -2.07 -26.55 14.59
N ALA A 44 -0.92 -26.19 14.04
CA ALA A 44 -0.79 -25.27 12.91
C ALA A 44 -1.55 -25.81 11.70
N ALA A 45 -1.45 -27.11 11.40
CA ALA A 45 -2.21 -27.69 10.29
C ALA A 45 -3.72 -27.51 10.48
N TYR A 46 -4.27 -27.83 11.65
CA TYR A 46 -5.71 -27.69 11.91
C TYR A 46 -6.18 -26.23 11.90
N THR A 47 -5.47 -25.37 12.64
CA THR A 47 -5.82 -23.94 12.76
C THR A 47 -5.67 -23.22 11.42
N ASN A 48 -4.62 -23.51 10.65
CA ASN A 48 -4.43 -22.94 9.32
C ASN A 48 -5.40 -23.51 8.29
N SER A 49 -5.84 -24.77 8.38
CA SER A 49 -6.88 -25.31 7.51
C SER A 49 -8.21 -24.59 7.75
N PHE A 50 -8.60 -24.42 9.01
CA PHE A 50 -9.79 -23.65 9.36
C PHE A 50 -9.69 -22.19 8.88
N SER A 51 -8.54 -21.56 9.15
CA SER A 51 -8.29 -20.17 8.73
C SER A 51 -8.32 -20.02 7.21
N LEU A 52 -7.81 -21.00 6.46
CA LEU A 52 -7.90 -21.05 5.00
C LEU A 52 -9.34 -21.15 4.53
N THR A 53 -10.15 -22.03 5.13
CA THR A 53 -11.57 -22.15 4.78
C THR A 53 -12.32 -20.84 4.99
N VAL A 54 -12.09 -20.16 6.12
CA VAL A 54 -12.67 -18.83 6.39
C VAL A 54 -12.19 -17.80 5.36
N SER A 55 -10.90 -17.80 5.03
CA SER A 55 -10.33 -16.88 4.03
C SER A 55 -10.95 -17.08 2.66
N VAL A 56 -11.10 -18.33 2.23
CA VAL A 56 -11.73 -18.69 0.96
C VAL A 56 -13.18 -18.24 0.94
N ALA A 57 -13.94 -18.49 2.03
CA ALA A 57 -15.32 -18.03 2.16
C ALA A 57 -15.42 -16.50 2.08
N GLN A 58 -14.56 -15.77 2.79
CA GLN A 58 -14.49 -14.31 2.73
C GLN A 58 -14.13 -13.79 1.34
N TRP A 59 -13.19 -14.43 0.65
CA TRP A 59 -12.81 -14.03 -0.70
C TRP A 59 -13.95 -14.20 -1.71
N TYR A 60 -14.66 -15.33 -1.66
CA TYR A 60 -15.84 -15.56 -2.49
C TYR A 60 -16.96 -14.56 -2.16
N ALA A 61 -17.18 -14.29 -0.88
CA ALA A 61 -18.19 -13.33 -0.46
C ALA A 61 -17.86 -11.89 -0.89
N PHE A 62 -16.60 -11.47 -0.75
CA PHE A 62 -16.14 -10.18 -1.24
C PHE A 62 -16.30 -10.06 -2.76
N ARG A 63 -15.95 -11.12 -3.51
CA ARG A 63 -16.11 -11.16 -4.96
C ARG A 63 -17.58 -11.00 -5.37
N ASP A 64 -18.50 -11.60 -4.62
CA ASP A 64 -19.94 -11.46 -4.85
C ASP A 64 -20.40 -10.01 -4.67
N VAL A 65 -20.00 -9.36 -3.57
CA VAL A 65 -20.26 -7.93 -3.31
C VAL A 65 -19.69 -7.05 -4.43
N ARG A 66 -18.44 -7.29 -4.84
CA ARG A 66 -17.78 -6.51 -5.89
C ARG A 66 -18.47 -6.69 -7.24
N LYS A 67 -18.90 -7.91 -7.58
CA LYS A 67 -19.64 -8.21 -8.82
C LYS A 67 -20.98 -7.48 -8.84
N ALA A 68 -21.73 -7.50 -7.74
CA ALA A 68 -22.99 -6.77 -7.63
C ALA A 68 -22.77 -5.26 -7.79
N ASN A 69 -21.70 -4.72 -7.19
CA ASN A 69 -21.36 -3.30 -7.29
C ASN A 69 -21.02 -2.90 -8.74
N PHE A 70 -20.23 -3.72 -9.44
CA PHE A 70 -19.92 -3.51 -10.86
C PHE A 70 -21.17 -3.58 -11.75
N THR A 71 -22.06 -4.53 -11.48
CA THR A 71 -23.33 -4.67 -12.22
C THR A 71 -24.18 -3.42 -12.06
N ARG A 72 -24.26 -2.88 -10.83
CA ARG A 72 -24.95 -1.61 -10.54
C ARG A 72 -24.33 -0.42 -11.29
N ALA A 73 -23.00 -0.38 -11.38
CA ALA A 73 -22.28 0.67 -12.10
C ALA A 73 -22.31 0.50 -13.64
N ALA A 74 -22.99 -0.54 -14.16
CA ALA A 74 -22.97 -0.92 -15.57
C ALA A 74 -21.53 -1.14 -16.13
N VAL A 75 -20.61 -1.58 -15.26
CA VAL A 75 -19.22 -1.91 -15.63
C VAL A 75 -19.08 -3.43 -15.68
N GLU A 76 -18.54 -3.95 -16.77
CA GLU A 76 -18.27 -5.38 -16.86
C GLU A 76 -17.04 -5.74 -16.01
N PRO A 77 -17.17 -6.64 -15.01
CA PRO A 77 -16.06 -6.98 -14.15
C PRO A 77 -15.00 -7.76 -14.93
N LYS A 78 -13.75 -7.29 -14.88
CA LYS A 78 -12.61 -8.06 -15.41
C LYS A 78 -12.53 -9.42 -14.70
N PRO A 79 -12.34 -10.54 -15.41
CA PRO A 79 -12.20 -11.84 -14.78
C PRO A 79 -11.00 -11.84 -13.83
N ALA A 80 -11.19 -12.42 -12.65
CA ALA A 80 -10.11 -12.57 -11.68
C ALA A 80 -8.99 -13.42 -12.30
N LYS A 81 -7.78 -12.87 -12.34
CA LYS A 81 -6.59 -13.64 -12.70
C LYS A 81 -6.20 -14.50 -11.50
N LEU A 82 -5.99 -15.79 -11.72
CA LEU A 82 -5.47 -16.70 -10.69
C LEU A 82 -4.00 -16.40 -10.39
N TRP A 83 -3.27 -16.00 -11.43
CA TRP A 83 -1.86 -15.67 -11.39
C TRP A 83 -1.61 -14.54 -12.40
N GLU A 84 -0.73 -13.63 -12.02
CA GLU A 84 -0.25 -12.55 -12.89
C GLU A 84 1.26 -12.70 -13.00
N ASN A 85 1.74 -12.82 -14.24
CA ASN A 85 3.18 -12.78 -14.49
C ASN A 85 3.64 -11.35 -14.23
N SER A 86 4.32 -11.12 -13.12
CA SER A 86 4.97 -9.86 -12.83
C SER A 86 6.46 -9.98 -13.15
N ASP A 87 7.03 -8.96 -13.78
CA ASP A 87 8.47 -8.89 -14.11
C ASP A 87 9.38 -8.76 -12.86
N GLY A 88 8.83 -8.92 -11.66
CA GLY A 88 9.55 -8.81 -10.40
C GLY A 88 9.02 -9.76 -9.34
N TRP A 89 9.82 -9.90 -8.29
CA TRP A 89 9.47 -10.72 -7.12
C TRP A 89 8.27 -10.14 -6.39
N THR A 90 7.24 -10.96 -6.25
CA THR A 90 6.06 -10.64 -5.44
C THR A 90 6.16 -11.23 -4.04
N VAL A 91 5.30 -10.74 -3.15
CA VAL A 91 5.09 -11.36 -1.83
C VAL A 91 4.61 -12.81 -1.97
N ASP A 92 3.83 -13.10 -3.02
CA ASP A 92 3.30 -14.43 -3.30
C ASP A 92 4.41 -15.39 -3.73
N ASP A 93 5.33 -14.96 -4.59
CA ASP A 93 6.50 -15.76 -5.00
C ASP A 93 7.38 -16.11 -3.80
N ALA A 94 7.62 -15.13 -2.93
CA ALA A 94 8.37 -15.33 -1.71
C ALA A 94 7.66 -16.34 -0.77
N ALA A 95 6.35 -16.23 -0.62
CA ALA A 95 5.55 -17.17 0.17
C ALA A 95 5.56 -18.58 -0.42
N LEU A 96 5.43 -18.73 -1.74
CA LEU A 96 5.49 -20.01 -2.46
C LEU A 96 6.86 -20.67 -2.34
N GLN A 97 7.94 -19.90 -2.47
CA GLN A 97 9.31 -20.39 -2.29
C GLN A 97 9.50 -21.02 -0.90
N MET A 98 8.97 -20.37 0.15
CA MET A 98 9.09 -20.85 1.52
C MET A 98 8.15 -22.02 1.82
N CYS A 99 6.98 -22.09 1.18
CA CYS A 99 6.17 -23.30 1.17
C CYS A 99 6.96 -24.49 0.60
N ALA A 100 7.61 -24.32 -0.55
CA ALA A 100 8.40 -25.37 -1.18
C ALA A 100 9.56 -25.83 -0.29
N ILE A 101 10.32 -24.90 0.28
CA ILE A 101 11.40 -25.22 1.25
C ILE A 101 10.84 -25.99 2.46
N GLY A 102 9.70 -25.55 3.01
CA GLY A 102 9.04 -26.23 4.12
C GLY A 102 8.62 -27.65 3.78
N ILE A 103 8.03 -27.88 2.59
CA ILE A 103 7.65 -29.21 2.11
C ILE A 103 8.88 -30.11 1.96
N LEU A 104 9.96 -29.60 1.35
CA LEU A 104 11.23 -30.32 1.22
C LEU A 104 11.79 -30.73 2.60
N ALA A 105 11.77 -29.81 3.58
CA ALA A 105 12.16 -30.11 4.95
C ALA A 105 11.28 -31.20 5.60
N ALA A 106 9.98 -31.22 5.28
CA ALA A 106 9.05 -32.25 5.72
C ALA A 106 9.19 -33.60 5.00
N LEU A 107 9.93 -33.73 3.90
CA LEU A 107 10.17 -35.05 3.31
C LEU A 107 11.02 -35.95 4.23
N ARG A 108 11.96 -35.37 4.98
CA ARG A 108 12.85 -36.13 5.88
C ARG A 108 12.15 -36.50 7.18
N LYS A 109 11.64 -37.73 7.33
CA LYS A 109 10.87 -38.22 8.52
C LYS A 109 11.43 -37.82 9.89
N LYS A 110 12.75 -37.74 10.03
CA LYS A 110 13.43 -37.40 11.29
C LYS A 110 13.33 -35.92 11.69
N THR A 111 13.03 -35.00 10.78
CA THR A 111 13.02 -33.55 11.06
C THR A 111 11.88 -33.13 11.99
N PHE A 112 10.74 -33.80 11.89
CA PHE A 112 9.53 -33.47 12.67
C PHE A 112 8.94 -34.75 13.27
N PRO A 113 9.56 -35.32 14.32
CA PRO A 113 9.03 -36.51 14.97
C PRO A 113 7.64 -36.20 15.56
N GLY A 114 6.78 -37.22 15.70
CA GLY A 114 5.44 -37.06 16.29
C GLY A 114 4.33 -36.55 15.34
N VAL A 115 4.64 -36.17 14.10
CA VAL A 115 3.64 -35.73 13.11
C VAL A 115 3.77 -36.53 11.83
N THR A 116 2.67 -37.11 11.38
CA THR A 116 2.60 -37.95 10.19
C THR A 116 1.47 -37.48 9.25
N GLY A 117 1.54 -37.94 7.99
CA GLY A 117 0.53 -37.65 6.97
C GLY A 117 0.46 -36.18 6.54
N TRP A 118 -0.72 -35.76 6.09
CA TRP A 118 -0.95 -34.43 5.51
C TRP A 118 -0.65 -33.28 6.49
N LYS A 119 -0.90 -33.48 7.79
CA LYS A 119 -0.69 -32.47 8.84
C LYS A 119 0.75 -31.99 8.89
N ARG A 120 1.69 -32.90 8.58
CA ARG A 120 3.11 -32.59 8.53
C ARG A 120 3.43 -31.60 7.42
N TYR A 121 3.01 -31.91 6.20
CA TYR A 121 3.29 -31.11 5.01
C TYR A 121 2.54 -29.78 5.04
N PHE A 122 1.24 -29.82 5.36
CA PHE A 122 0.41 -28.63 5.40
C PHE A 122 0.79 -27.70 6.56
N GLY A 123 1.07 -28.26 7.75
CA GLY A 123 1.48 -27.49 8.92
C GLY A 123 2.80 -26.75 8.71
N ILE A 124 3.81 -27.40 8.11
CA ILE A 124 5.09 -26.73 7.84
C ILE A 124 4.96 -25.72 6.69
N ALA A 125 4.25 -26.06 5.61
CA ALA A 125 4.10 -25.18 4.46
C ALA A 125 3.40 -23.87 4.86
N SER A 126 2.25 -23.98 5.56
CA SER A 126 1.50 -22.82 6.03
C SER A 126 2.27 -21.98 7.05
N THR A 127 3.04 -22.60 7.96
CA THR A 127 3.88 -21.86 8.92
C THR A 127 5.01 -21.11 8.21
N MET A 128 5.75 -21.76 7.31
CA MET A 128 6.85 -21.13 6.57
C MET A 128 6.35 -19.97 5.70
N SER A 129 5.17 -20.15 5.11
CA SER A 129 4.47 -19.10 4.39
C SER A 129 4.17 -17.88 5.27
N ALA A 130 3.61 -18.10 6.47
CA ALA A 130 3.29 -17.03 7.41
C ALA A 130 4.54 -16.26 7.90
N VAL A 131 5.63 -16.97 8.16
CA VAL A 131 6.92 -16.37 8.56
C VAL A 131 7.45 -15.47 7.44
N ARG A 132 7.48 -15.97 6.20
CA ARG A 132 8.00 -15.20 5.06
C ARG A 132 7.13 -14.01 4.73
N PHE A 133 5.80 -14.16 4.77
CA PHE A 133 4.90 -13.04 4.55
C PHE A 133 5.15 -11.93 5.57
N SER A 134 5.32 -12.27 6.85
CA SER A 134 5.62 -11.30 7.91
C SER A 134 6.98 -10.62 7.70
N GLY A 135 8.02 -11.39 7.34
CA GLY A 135 9.36 -10.86 7.08
C GLY A 135 9.44 -10.03 5.80
N ALA A 136 8.75 -10.44 4.74
CA ALA A 136 8.66 -9.69 3.49
C ALA A 136 7.92 -8.36 3.72
N LEU A 137 6.77 -8.38 4.40
CA LEU A 137 6.07 -7.15 4.77
C LEU A 137 6.97 -6.21 5.59
N TRP A 138 7.70 -6.73 6.57
CA TRP A 138 8.63 -5.92 7.35
C TRP A 138 9.72 -5.30 6.48
N ALA A 139 10.37 -6.09 5.63
CA ALA A 139 11.41 -5.62 4.71
C ALA A 139 10.89 -4.59 3.69
N PHE A 140 9.67 -4.78 3.18
CA PHE A 140 9.01 -3.80 2.30
C PHE A 140 8.63 -2.54 3.05
N HIS A 141 8.12 -2.66 4.28
CA HIS A 141 7.75 -1.53 5.12
C HIS A 141 8.96 -0.64 5.45
N THR A 142 10.11 -1.23 5.74
CA THR A 142 11.34 -0.47 6.01
C THR A 142 11.94 0.18 4.76
N SER A 143 11.67 -0.34 3.56
CA SER A 143 12.29 0.13 2.32
C SER A 143 11.43 1.09 1.48
N THR A 144 10.11 1.19 1.72
CA THR A 144 9.20 1.98 0.86
C THR A 144 8.22 2.86 1.66
N HIS A 145 8.76 3.73 2.51
CA HIS A 145 8.05 4.52 3.53
C HIS A 145 6.84 5.38 3.08
N PRO A 146 6.72 5.92 1.84
CA PRO A 146 5.54 6.70 1.47
C PRO A 146 4.35 5.86 0.96
N ARG A 147 4.54 4.61 0.52
CA ARG A 147 3.48 3.84 -0.15
C ARG A 147 2.55 3.08 0.81
N PHE A 148 2.98 2.88 2.06
CA PHE A 148 2.15 2.26 3.11
C PHE A 148 1.11 3.21 3.71
N ALA A 149 1.30 4.53 3.59
CA ALA A 149 0.26 5.49 3.95
C ALA A 149 -1.00 5.28 3.08
N ASN A 150 -0.80 5.02 1.79
CA ASN A 150 -1.90 4.80 0.84
C ASN A 150 -2.71 3.54 1.14
N SER A 151 -2.11 2.47 1.65
CA SER A 151 -2.84 1.23 1.92
C SER A 151 -3.84 1.37 3.07
N ARG A 152 -3.48 2.11 4.13
CA ARG A 152 -4.43 2.45 5.21
C ARG A 152 -5.59 3.29 4.68
N GLN A 153 -5.31 4.29 3.86
CA GLN A 153 -6.35 5.13 3.27
C GLN A 153 -7.28 4.32 2.35
N GLN A 154 -6.74 3.39 1.55
CA GLN A 154 -7.54 2.48 0.73
C GLN A 154 -8.45 1.58 1.56
N VAL A 155 -7.97 1.06 2.69
CA VAL A 155 -8.82 0.26 3.61
C VAL A 155 -9.96 1.12 4.16
N LEU A 156 -9.69 2.35 4.60
CA LEU A 156 -10.71 3.27 5.10
C LEU A 156 -11.76 3.61 4.04
N LEU A 157 -11.32 3.93 2.82
CA LEU A 157 -12.24 4.22 1.71
C LEU A 157 -13.10 3.01 1.35
N ARG A 158 -12.50 1.81 1.32
CA ARG A 158 -13.23 0.57 1.08
C ARG A 158 -14.27 0.30 2.17
N ASP A 159 -13.90 0.50 3.43
CA ASP A 159 -14.81 0.24 4.55
C ASP A 159 -15.96 1.27 4.56
N GLN A 160 -15.70 2.52 4.19
CA GLN A 160 -16.74 3.53 3.96
C GLN A 160 -17.68 3.16 2.81
N GLU A 161 -17.12 2.67 1.69
CA GLU A 161 -17.91 2.19 0.56
C GLU A 161 -18.81 1.01 0.98
N LEU A 162 -18.26 0.01 1.68
CA LEU A 162 -19.03 -1.14 2.19
C LEU A 162 -20.16 -0.69 3.13
N ARG A 163 -19.93 0.32 3.99
CA ARG A 163 -20.99 0.89 4.82
C ARG A 163 -22.09 1.53 3.99
N SER A 164 -21.74 2.30 2.95
CA SER A 164 -22.74 2.91 2.07
C SER A 164 -23.58 1.85 1.34
N LEU A 165 -22.94 0.75 0.91
CA LEU A 165 -23.60 -0.37 0.26
C LEU A 165 -24.50 -1.17 1.21
N ALA A 166 -24.14 -1.27 2.49
CA ALA A 166 -24.93 -1.95 3.51
C ALA A 166 -26.29 -1.29 3.80
N HIS A 167 -26.40 0.03 3.59
CA HIS A 167 -27.65 0.78 3.79
C HIS A 167 -28.60 0.70 2.58
N ASP A 168 -28.13 0.19 1.44
CA ASP A 168 -28.94 0.07 0.23
C ASP A 168 -29.66 -1.29 0.20
N GLU A 169 -30.95 -1.29 0.55
CA GLU A 169 -31.78 -2.51 0.57
C GLU A 169 -31.83 -3.23 -0.78
N LYS A 170 -31.83 -2.49 -1.90
CA LYS A 170 -31.86 -3.10 -3.23
C LYS A 170 -30.53 -3.79 -3.52
N PHE A 171 -29.43 -3.16 -3.14
CA PHE A 171 -28.10 -3.76 -3.26
C PHE A 171 -27.98 -5.01 -2.40
N THR A 172 -28.33 -4.94 -1.12
CA THR A 172 -28.24 -6.08 -0.21
C THR A 172 -29.14 -7.24 -0.62
N ALA A 173 -30.33 -6.96 -1.17
CA ALA A 173 -31.22 -7.97 -1.72
C ALA A 173 -30.60 -8.73 -2.92
N SER A 174 -29.75 -8.07 -3.70
CA SER A 174 -29.08 -8.67 -4.87
C SER A 174 -27.93 -9.62 -4.51
N LEU A 175 -27.44 -9.59 -3.27
CA LEU A 175 -26.30 -10.39 -2.82
C LEU A 175 -26.68 -11.84 -2.47
N SER A 176 -25.74 -12.76 -2.68
CA SER A 176 -25.85 -14.13 -2.15
C SER A 176 -25.81 -14.14 -0.61
N PRO A 177 -26.19 -15.25 0.05
CA PRO A 177 -26.06 -15.38 1.51
C PRO A 177 -24.64 -15.13 2.02
N LEU A 178 -23.62 -15.54 1.24
CA LEU A 178 -22.21 -15.27 1.57
C LEU A 178 -21.89 -13.77 1.46
N GLY A 179 -22.32 -13.12 0.38
CA GLY A 179 -22.15 -11.68 0.20
C GLY A 179 -22.83 -10.87 1.32
N LYS A 180 -24.04 -11.27 1.73
CA LYS A 180 -24.75 -10.70 2.88
C LYS A 180 -23.99 -10.89 4.19
N TRP A 181 -23.48 -12.10 4.46
CA TRP A 181 -22.65 -12.37 5.64
C TRP A 181 -21.37 -11.51 5.66
N TYR A 182 -20.72 -11.36 4.52
CA TYR A 182 -19.53 -10.51 4.41
C TYR A 182 -19.87 -9.05 4.65
N LEU A 183 -20.92 -8.55 4.01
CA LEU A 183 -21.35 -7.17 4.18
C LEU A 183 -21.77 -6.89 5.63
N SER A 184 -22.50 -7.80 6.28
CA SER A 184 -22.86 -7.62 7.70
C SER A 184 -21.64 -7.65 8.62
N HIS A 185 -20.70 -8.58 8.40
CA HIS A 185 -19.51 -8.68 9.25
C HIS A 185 -18.59 -7.46 9.13
N PHE A 186 -18.35 -6.97 7.90
CA PHE A 186 -17.41 -5.87 7.67
C PHE A 186 -18.06 -4.48 7.72
N ALA A 187 -19.39 -4.35 7.56
CA ALA A 187 -20.08 -3.07 7.70
C ALA A 187 -20.53 -2.76 9.14
N HIS A 188 -20.73 -3.77 10.01
CA HIS A 188 -21.20 -3.56 11.38
C HIS A 188 -20.10 -3.48 12.45
N ASP A 189 -18.87 -3.91 12.17
CA ASP A 189 -17.83 -4.06 13.22
C ASP A 189 -17.34 -2.74 13.84
N GLU A 190 -17.86 -1.58 13.41
CA GLU A 190 -17.64 -0.31 14.09
C GLU A 190 -18.92 0.54 14.13
N GLN A 191 -19.86 0.14 14.99
CA GLN A 191 -20.45 1.17 15.87
C GLN A 191 -19.34 1.64 16.81
N GLN A 192 -18.41 2.44 16.29
CA GLN A 192 -17.55 3.24 17.13
C GLN A 192 -18.54 4.07 17.98
N PRO A 193 -18.58 3.88 19.31
CA PRO A 193 -19.53 4.59 20.14
C PRO A 193 -19.38 6.07 19.81
N SER A 194 -20.50 6.71 19.50
CA SER A 194 -20.65 8.12 19.20
C SER A 194 -20.28 9.04 20.37
N ALA A 195 -19.34 8.62 21.23
CA ALA A 195 -18.51 9.50 22.02
C ALA A 195 -17.66 10.30 21.05
N GLN A 196 -18.28 11.34 20.49
CA GLN A 196 -17.67 12.35 19.64
C GLN A 196 -16.63 11.71 18.71
N GLN A 197 -17.08 10.89 17.75
CA GLN A 197 -16.35 10.92 16.49
C GLN A 197 -16.30 12.41 16.17
N PRO A 198 -15.11 13.06 16.22
CA PRO A 198 -15.03 14.41 15.74
C PRO A 198 -15.74 14.37 14.39
N THR A 199 -16.56 15.37 14.10
CA THR A 199 -16.96 15.64 12.74
C THR A 199 -15.66 15.91 11.99
N VAL A 200 -14.93 14.85 11.67
CA VAL A 200 -14.21 14.70 10.44
C VAL A 200 -15.37 14.71 9.46
N GLN A 201 -15.88 15.92 9.18
CA GLN A 201 -16.13 16.27 7.80
C GLN A 201 -14.92 15.67 7.11
N PRO A 202 -15.08 14.64 6.27
CA PRO A 202 -13.96 14.22 5.50
C PRO A 202 -13.54 15.51 4.83
N CYS A 203 -12.41 16.07 5.24
CA CYS A 203 -11.78 17.11 4.47
C CYS A 203 -11.18 16.36 3.29
N MET A 204 -12.10 15.83 2.49
CA MET A 204 -12.02 15.61 1.08
C MET A 204 -12.01 17.01 0.44
N ALA A 205 -11.08 17.86 0.90
CA ALA A 205 -10.12 18.39 -0.03
C ALA A 205 -9.12 17.27 -0.36
N THR A 206 -9.60 16.10 -0.84
CA THR A 206 -9.26 15.77 -2.21
C THR A 206 -9.62 17.03 -2.96
N PHE A 207 -8.65 17.96 -3.05
CA PHE A 207 -8.54 18.71 -4.27
C PHE A 207 -8.52 17.58 -5.30
N PRO A 208 -9.56 17.38 -6.13
CA PRO A 208 -9.24 16.90 -7.44
C PRO A 208 -8.25 17.97 -7.90
N LEU A 209 -6.94 17.70 -7.76
CA LEU A 209 -6.08 17.98 -8.89
C LEU A 209 -6.92 17.49 -10.05
N PRO A 210 -7.39 18.37 -10.95
CA PRO A 210 -7.77 17.87 -12.24
C PRO A 210 -6.48 17.21 -12.73
N PHE A 211 -6.32 15.93 -12.41
CA PHE A 211 -5.75 14.99 -13.34
C PHE A 211 -6.67 15.18 -14.52
N ASN A 212 -6.28 16.12 -15.38
CA ASN A 212 -6.69 16.09 -16.74
C ASN A 212 -6.55 14.60 -17.11
N ASN A 213 -7.64 13.95 -17.53
CA ASN A 213 -7.62 12.50 -17.80
C ASN A 213 -6.66 12.16 -18.95
N THR A 214 -5.96 13.15 -19.51
CA THR A 214 -4.65 12.94 -20.13
C THR A 214 -3.75 12.24 -19.12
N PRO A 215 -3.22 11.04 -19.42
CA PRO A 215 -2.34 10.32 -18.51
C PRO A 215 -1.26 11.30 -17.99
N VAL A 216 -1.34 11.66 -16.70
CA VAL A 216 -0.21 12.33 -16.04
C VAL A 216 0.79 11.20 -15.90
N GLU A 217 1.62 11.11 -16.92
CA GLU A 217 2.64 10.10 -17.13
C GLU A 217 3.61 10.17 -15.95
N GLY A 218 3.30 9.37 -14.93
CA GLY A 218 4.33 8.90 -14.02
C GLY A 218 5.45 8.30 -14.86
N PRO A 219 6.70 8.30 -14.35
CA PRO A 219 7.83 7.79 -15.12
C PRO A 219 7.53 6.40 -15.67
N ASP A 220 7.35 6.30 -17.00
CA ASP A 220 6.93 5.05 -17.61
C ASP A 220 8.00 3.99 -17.37
N LEU A 221 7.52 2.83 -16.95
CA LEU A 221 8.33 1.63 -16.81
C LEU A 221 8.02 0.75 -18.01
N LYS A 222 8.92 0.67 -18.96
CA LYS A 222 8.86 -0.32 -20.04
C LYS A 222 9.90 -1.39 -19.73
N ASP A 223 9.47 -2.64 -19.63
CA ASP A 223 10.31 -3.79 -19.27
C ASP A 223 11.02 -3.64 -17.90
N GLY A 224 10.35 -3.00 -16.94
CA GLY A 224 10.91 -2.72 -15.61
C GLY A 224 12.03 -1.67 -15.58
N MET A 225 12.41 -1.14 -16.74
CA MET A 225 13.34 -0.03 -16.92
C MET A 225 12.55 1.26 -17.10
N ARG A 226 13.06 2.34 -16.52
CA ARG A 226 12.47 3.66 -16.69
C ARG A 226 12.70 4.09 -18.13
N VAL A 227 11.63 4.17 -18.92
CA VAL A 227 11.68 4.59 -20.32
C VAL A 227 11.03 5.95 -20.42
N TYR A 228 11.80 6.91 -20.91
CA TYR A 228 11.32 8.27 -21.11
C TYR A 228 10.36 8.29 -22.30
N GLN A 229 9.13 8.78 -22.06
CA GLN A 229 8.15 8.96 -23.14
C GLN A 229 8.62 10.01 -24.15
N GLN A 230 9.33 11.03 -23.68
CA GLN A 230 10.05 11.96 -24.54
C GLN A 230 11.40 11.36 -24.90
N SER A 231 11.48 10.71 -26.06
CA SER A 231 12.78 10.38 -26.63
C SER A 231 13.52 11.72 -26.90
N PRO A 232 14.69 11.93 -26.29
CA PRO A 232 15.42 13.19 -26.41
C PRO A 232 15.79 13.51 -27.86
N ASP A 233 15.90 12.47 -28.70
CA ASP A 233 16.21 12.58 -30.13
C ASP A 233 15.07 13.22 -30.95
N VAL A 234 13.80 13.13 -30.50
CA VAL A 234 12.63 13.63 -31.26
C VAL A 234 12.22 15.04 -30.83
N THR A 235 12.39 15.37 -29.54
CA THR A 235 11.83 16.60 -28.96
C THR A 235 12.70 17.84 -29.24
N GLY A 236 14.00 17.65 -29.52
CA GLY A 236 14.94 18.75 -29.80
C GLY A 236 15.30 19.57 -28.54
N THR A 237 16.41 20.31 -28.62
CA THR A 237 16.94 21.04 -27.45
C THR A 237 16.10 22.24 -27.03
N VAL A 238 15.37 22.86 -27.96
CA VAL A 238 14.54 24.04 -27.69
C VAL A 238 13.32 23.66 -26.84
N ALA A 239 12.57 22.63 -27.24
CA ALA A 239 11.40 22.19 -26.49
C ALA A 239 11.78 21.61 -25.11
N LEU A 240 12.98 21.00 -24.98
CA LEU A 240 13.46 20.55 -23.67
C LEU A 240 13.80 21.72 -22.74
N GLN A 241 14.36 22.80 -23.27
CA GLN A 241 14.59 24.04 -22.50
C GLN A 241 13.25 24.68 -22.08
N GLU A 242 12.29 24.81 -22.98
CA GLU A 242 10.95 25.31 -22.67
C GLU A 242 10.25 24.46 -21.59
N HIS A 243 10.43 23.14 -21.64
CA HIS A 243 9.91 22.23 -20.62
C HIS A 243 10.59 22.44 -19.26
N MET A 244 11.92 22.62 -19.24
CA MET A 244 12.66 22.94 -18.02
C MET A 244 12.20 24.26 -17.41
N ASP A 245 12.04 25.30 -18.23
CA ASP A 245 11.58 26.63 -17.79
C ASP A 245 10.14 26.54 -17.23
N HIS A 246 9.28 25.74 -17.85
CA HIS A 246 7.93 25.47 -17.35
C HIS A 246 7.92 24.72 -16.01
N LEU A 247 8.75 23.67 -15.86
CA LEU A 247 8.88 22.94 -14.59
C LEU A 247 9.44 23.82 -13.46
N ASP A 248 10.41 24.67 -13.77
CA ASP A 248 11.00 25.62 -12.81
C ASP A 248 9.97 26.66 -12.35
N LYS A 249 9.16 27.17 -13.29
CA LYS A 249 8.02 28.05 -12.96
C LYS A 249 7.01 27.37 -12.03
N LEU A 250 6.59 26.14 -12.32
CA LEU A 250 5.67 25.39 -11.45
C LEU A 250 6.29 25.11 -10.07
N SER A 251 7.57 24.78 -10.02
CA SER A 251 8.29 24.54 -8.77
C SER A 251 8.36 25.79 -7.89
N THR A 252 8.61 26.96 -8.49
CA THR A 252 8.65 28.25 -7.77
C THR A 252 7.28 28.68 -7.28
N GLU A 253 6.23 28.51 -8.10
CA GLU A 253 4.84 28.76 -7.67
C GLU A 253 4.46 27.90 -6.46
N LEU A 254 4.76 26.60 -6.49
CA LEU A 254 4.51 25.70 -5.35
C LEU A 254 5.35 26.01 -4.12
N ALA A 255 6.58 26.50 -4.29
CA ALA A 255 7.40 26.93 -3.17
C ALA A 255 6.77 28.12 -2.42
N ILE A 256 6.24 29.10 -3.16
CA ILE A 256 5.54 30.25 -2.58
C ILE A 256 4.27 29.80 -1.84
N GLU A 257 3.47 28.91 -2.44
CA GLU A 257 2.27 28.36 -1.79
C GLU A 257 2.61 27.57 -0.53
N LEU A 258 3.65 26.74 -0.59
CA LEU A 258 4.11 25.95 0.55
C LEU A 258 4.58 26.84 1.70
N ASP A 259 5.36 27.88 1.43
CA ASP A 259 5.82 28.85 2.43
C ASP A 259 4.64 29.59 3.07
N TYR A 260 3.63 29.98 2.27
CA TYR A 260 2.42 30.59 2.78
C TYR A 260 1.66 29.65 3.74
N VAL A 261 1.48 28.38 3.36
CA VAL A 261 0.82 27.38 4.21
C VAL A 261 1.60 27.15 5.51
N TRP A 262 2.94 27.07 5.45
CA TRP A 262 3.77 26.93 6.64
C TRP A 262 3.66 28.12 7.60
N GLN A 263 3.63 29.34 7.07
CA GLN A 263 3.42 30.54 7.90
C GLN A 263 2.05 30.51 8.60
N HIS A 264 1.00 30.07 7.91
CA HIS A 264 -0.33 29.93 8.49
C HIS A 264 -0.40 28.82 9.53
N LEU A 265 0.23 27.68 9.26
CA LEU A 265 0.33 26.54 10.18
C LEU A 265 1.04 26.97 11.46
N ALA A 266 2.19 27.64 11.37
CA ALA A 266 2.95 28.11 12.53
C ALA A 266 2.15 29.10 13.39
N LYS A 267 1.41 30.04 12.77
CA LYS A 267 0.54 30.99 13.50
C LYS A 267 -0.61 30.27 14.23
N LYS A 268 -1.24 29.29 13.58
CA LYS A 268 -2.34 28.51 14.15
C LYS A 268 -1.87 27.60 15.27
N GLU A 269 -0.71 26.97 15.10
CA GLU A 269 -0.08 26.14 16.13
C GLU A 269 0.28 26.97 17.36
N HIS A 270 0.86 28.16 17.17
CA HIS A 270 1.15 29.07 18.29
C HIS A 270 -0.12 29.50 19.04
N SER A 271 -1.19 29.84 18.30
CA SER A 271 -2.49 30.18 18.89
C SER A 271 -3.08 29.01 19.68
N LEU A 272 -3.00 27.79 19.13
CA LEU A 272 -3.48 26.57 19.80
C LEU A 272 -2.78 26.35 21.14
N TYR A 273 -1.46 26.53 21.21
CA TYR A 273 -0.70 26.41 22.47
C TYR A 273 -1.04 27.47 23.52
N GLN A 274 -1.66 28.58 23.12
CA GLN A 274 -2.12 29.63 24.05
C GLN A 274 -3.55 29.38 24.58
N MET A 275 -4.31 28.46 23.97
CA MET A 275 -5.67 28.14 24.41
C MET A 275 -5.65 27.27 25.69
N SER A 276 -6.61 27.49 26.59
CA SER A 276 -6.79 26.66 27.78
C SER A 276 -7.50 25.34 27.45
N ALA A 277 -7.11 24.27 28.15
CA ALA A 277 -7.28 22.86 27.78
C ALA A 277 -8.72 22.27 27.77
N THR A 278 -9.78 23.08 27.67
CA THR A 278 -11.17 22.60 27.86
C THR A 278 -12.23 23.20 26.94
N ASP A 279 -11.87 24.05 25.98
CA ASP A 279 -12.86 24.70 25.12
C ASP A 279 -13.07 23.96 23.79
N GLU A 280 -14.32 23.87 23.34
CA GLU A 280 -14.69 23.32 22.01
C GLU A 280 -13.93 24.01 20.86
N THR A 281 -13.47 25.25 21.08
CA THR A 281 -12.64 26.01 20.14
C THR A 281 -11.26 25.40 19.93
N GLU A 282 -10.71 24.73 20.94
CA GLU A 282 -9.42 24.04 20.83
C GLU A 282 -9.52 22.86 19.85
N ASP A 283 -10.60 22.09 19.94
CA ASP A 283 -10.82 20.96 19.03
C ASP A 283 -11.06 21.40 17.58
N ILE A 284 -11.74 22.54 17.37
CA ILE A 284 -11.87 23.14 16.05
C ILE A 284 -10.49 23.55 15.52
N ALA A 285 -9.68 24.23 16.34
CA ALA A 285 -8.33 24.66 15.95
C ALA A 285 -7.40 23.48 15.63
N ARG A 286 -7.47 22.37 16.39
CA ARG A 286 -6.73 21.13 16.10
C ARG A 286 -7.09 20.55 14.72
N ARG A 287 -8.38 20.55 14.35
CA ARG A 287 -8.83 20.05 13.03
C ARG A 287 -8.32 20.93 11.89
N GLU A 288 -8.40 22.26 12.07
CA GLU A 288 -7.84 23.20 11.08
C GLU A 288 -6.33 22.99 10.90
N LEU A 289 -5.59 22.76 11.98
CA LEU A 289 -4.16 22.50 11.94
C LEU A 289 -3.83 21.18 11.23
N GLN A 290 -4.59 20.11 11.50
CA GLN A 290 -4.46 18.84 10.79
C GLN A 290 -4.70 19.00 9.28
N LEU A 291 -5.71 19.79 8.90
CA LEU A 291 -5.97 20.09 7.50
C LEU A 291 -4.80 20.85 6.85
N LEU A 292 -4.35 21.94 7.47
CA LEU A 292 -3.20 22.71 6.98
C LEU A 292 -1.95 21.84 6.84
N ASN A 293 -1.68 20.96 7.80
CA ASN A 293 -0.56 20.03 7.75
C ASN A 293 -0.69 19.04 6.57
N SER A 294 -1.90 18.53 6.31
CA SER A 294 -2.14 17.65 5.15
C SER A 294 -1.94 18.35 3.80
N ILE A 295 -2.31 19.63 3.71
CA ILE A 295 -2.08 20.47 2.53
C ILE A 295 -0.58 20.72 2.36
N ALA A 296 0.12 21.09 3.43
CA ALA A 296 1.57 21.31 3.41
C ALA A 296 2.32 20.06 2.95
N GLN A 297 1.96 18.87 3.45
CA GLN A 297 2.55 17.60 3.02
C GLN A 297 2.32 17.32 1.52
N THR A 298 1.12 17.63 1.03
CA THR A 298 0.76 17.44 -0.38
C THR A 298 1.55 18.38 -1.29
N LEU A 299 1.61 19.67 -0.95
CA LEU A 299 2.40 20.66 -1.69
C LEU A 299 3.89 20.32 -1.67
N TRP A 300 4.41 19.87 -0.52
CA TRP A 300 5.79 19.42 -0.40
C TRP A 300 6.10 18.22 -1.31
N LEU A 301 5.22 17.20 -1.34
CA LEU A 301 5.37 16.04 -2.23
C LEU A 301 5.31 16.44 -3.70
N GLN A 302 4.37 17.31 -4.08
CA GLN A 302 4.26 17.81 -5.46
C GLN A 302 5.53 18.55 -5.87
N ARG A 303 6.02 19.47 -5.03
CA ARG A 303 7.28 20.18 -5.28
C ARG A 303 8.45 19.21 -5.46
N ALA A 304 8.58 18.20 -4.60
CA ALA A 304 9.63 17.20 -4.71
C ALA A 304 9.56 16.42 -6.04
N TRP A 305 8.36 16.16 -6.57
CA TRP A 305 8.20 15.57 -7.90
C TRP A 305 8.65 16.52 -9.01
N PHE A 306 8.30 17.80 -8.96
CA PHE A 306 8.76 18.77 -9.96
C PHE A 306 10.27 18.97 -9.94
N GLU A 307 10.89 19.06 -8.76
CA GLU A 307 12.35 19.12 -8.63
C GLU A 307 13.03 17.87 -9.19
N PHE A 308 12.40 16.71 -8.97
CA PHE A 308 12.85 15.45 -9.55
C PHE A 308 12.79 15.48 -11.09
N TYR A 309 11.66 15.90 -11.67
CA TYR A 309 11.50 16.01 -13.12
C TYR A 309 12.45 17.04 -13.74
N LEU A 310 12.69 18.15 -13.04
CA LEU A 310 13.63 19.18 -13.47
C LEU A 310 15.08 18.67 -13.51
N ALA A 311 15.51 17.92 -12.48
CA ALA A 311 16.83 17.30 -12.45
C ALA A 311 17.03 16.30 -13.60
N ASP A 312 15.97 15.56 -13.91
CA ASP A 312 15.95 14.56 -14.96
C ASP A 312 15.95 15.19 -16.38
N ALA A 313 15.20 16.28 -16.57
CA ALA A 313 15.24 17.08 -17.79
C ALA A 313 16.63 17.70 -18.03
N ARG A 314 17.26 18.25 -16.97
CA ARG A 314 18.64 18.79 -17.01
C ARG A 314 19.65 17.73 -17.44
N LYS A 315 19.52 16.51 -16.90
CA LYS A 315 20.36 15.37 -17.30
C LYS A 315 20.19 15.05 -18.79
N SER A 316 18.95 14.96 -19.26
CA SER A 316 18.64 14.67 -20.67
C SER A 316 19.18 15.76 -21.61
N TYR A 317 19.10 17.02 -21.20
CA TYR A 317 19.66 18.15 -21.92
C TYR A 317 21.19 18.05 -22.01
N GLY A 318 21.86 17.73 -20.90
CA GLY A 318 23.30 17.51 -20.86
C GLY A 318 23.75 16.36 -21.79
N GLN A 319 23.00 15.25 -21.78
CA GLN A 319 23.25 14.12 -22.68
C GLN A 319 23.13 14.51 -24.16
N LEU A 320 22.11 15.28 -24.52
CA LEU A 320 21.91 15.77 -25.89
C LEU A 320 23.04 16.71 -26.33
N MET A 321 23.46 17.64 -25.47
CA MET A 321 24.55 18.56 -25.78
C MET A 321 25.88 17.83 -25.95
N GLN A 322 26.17 16.85 -25.08
CA GLN A 322 27.36 16.01 -25.19
C GLN A 322 27.36 15.21 -26.51
N ARG A 323 26.22 14.60 -26.88
CA ARG A 323 26.07 13.87 -28.15
C ARG A 323 26.29 14.78 -29.37
N ARG A 324 25.78 16.02 -29.32
CA ARG A 324 26.00 17.02 -30.39
C ARG A 324 27.44 17.47 -30.52
N SER A 325 28.19 17.51 -29.42
CA SER A 325 29.63 17.81 -29.45
C SER A 325 30.51 16.66 -29.96
N GLY A 326 29.93 15.51 -30.33
CA GLY A 326 30.67 14.36 -30.86
C GLY A 326 31.26 13.44 -29.78
N HIS A 327 30.92 13.65 -28.51
CA HIS A 327 31.29 12.74 -27.43
C HIS A 327 30.32 11.56 -27.38
N HIS A 328 30.87 10.34 -27.43
CA HIS A 328 30.11 9.09 -27.34
C HIS A 328 30.18 8.43 -25.95
N GLU A 329 30.91 9.03 -25.03
CA GLU A 329 31.03 8.51 -23.67
C GLU A 329 29.69 8.63 -22.92
N PRO A 330 29.37 7.66 -22.05
CA PRO A 330 28.17 7.74 -21.22
C PRO A 330 28.24 8.99 -20.34
N TRP A 331 27.17 9.80 -20.37
CA TRP A 331 27.09 11.02 -19.58
C TRP A 331 27.34 10.71 -18.11
N THR A 332 28.36 11.38 -17.56
CA THR A 332 28.61 11.43 -16.13
C THR A 332 28.07 12.76 -15.62
N PRO A 333 27.33 12.78 -14.50
CA PRO A 333 26.97 14.05 -13.87
C PRO A 333 28.25 14.83 -13.63
N ALA A 334 28.23 16.13 -13.89
CA ALA A 334 29.28 17.00 -13.38
C ALA A 334 29.43 16.68 -11.89
N GLN A 335 30.66 16.43 -11.43
CA GLN A 335 30.91 16.32 -9.99
C GLN A 335 30.30 17.58 -9.38
N ARG A 336 29.36 17.42 -8.45
CA ARG A 336 28.97 18.56 -7.62
C ARG A 336 30.27 18.98 -6.98
N ASP A 337 30.76 20.18 -7.33
CA ASP A 337 31.81 20.82 -6.56
C ASP A 337 31.35 20.70 -5.11
N GLU A 338 32.06 19.85 -4.35
CA GLU A 338 31.67 19.49 -3.00
C GLU A 338 31.47 20.80 -2.27
N TYR A 339 30.21 21.06 -1.86
CA TYR A 339 29.72 22.28 -1.24
C TYR A 339 30.87 23.20 -0.83
N GLY A 340 31.13 24.23 -1.64
CA GLY A 340 31.96 25.34 -1.22
C GLY A 340 31.32 25.95 0.02
N VAL A 341 31.70 25.43 1.19
CA VAL A 341 31.43 26.03 2.49
C VAL A 341 32.42 27.18 2.58
N ASP A 342 31.99 28.33 2.07
CA ASP A 342 32.53 29.62 2.49
C ASP A 342 31.81 30.12 3.75
#